data_AF-A0A7C6BMK1-F1
#
_entry.id   AF-A0A7C6BMK1-F1
#
_cell.length_a   1.000
_cell.length_b   1.000
_cell.length_c   1.000
_cell.angle_alpha   90.00
_cell.angle_beta   90.00
_cell.angle_gamma   90.00
#
_symmetry.space_group_name_H-M   'P 1'
#
loop_
_entity.id
_entity.type
_entity.pdbx_description
1 polymer ?
#
loop_
_entity_poly.entity_id
_entity_poly.type
_entity_poly.pdbx_seq_one_letter_code
_entity_poly.pdbx_strand_id
1 'polypeptide(L)'
;MDEVAQETKPASRKTGEVEAQDTVQEEQPATEQATPGKAKIEVGKKKRPALSLEYLVTGAVEAALYAALTILLAPISYGTIQFRVAEALTVLPILTPSAIPGLTIGCLIANIVGGFGWMDIVFGTLATLIAALLTRVLRKFSWFATLMPVITNGLVVGGVLSATLKLPFWPTAATVALGEAAVCYMLGLPLVKLLKNNVKSK
;
A
#
# COMPACT_ATOMS: atom_id res chain seq x y z
N MET A 1 56.64 79.41 7.75
CA MET A 1 56.52 79.84 9.16
C MET A 1 55.32 80.78 9.32
N ASP A 2 54.05 80.43 9.09
CA ASP A 2 53.45 79.22 8.48
C ASP A 2 52.06 79.58 7.90
N GLU A 3 51.64 78.78 6.90
CA GLU A 3 50.27 78.34 6.57
C GLU A 3 49.08 79.30 6.85
N VAL A 4 48.50 79.94 5.81
CA VAL A 4 47.34 79.45 5.01
C VAL A 4 46.08 79.30 5.88
N ALA A 5 45.15 80.27 5.84
CA ALA A 5 43.90 80.27 5.04
C ALA A 5 42.79 79.37 5.66
N GLN A 6 41.48 79.54 5.44
CA GLN A 6 40.69 80.46 4.62
C GLN A 6 39.22 80.38 5.09
N GLU A 7 38.42 81.45 4.92
CA GLU A 7 36.97 81.41 4.58
C GLU A 7 35.94 80.62 5.45
N THR A 8 34.61 80.84 5.39
CA THR A 8 33.73 81.60 4.49
C THR A 8 32.56 82.24 5.26
N LYS A 9 31.98 83.31 4.67
CA LYS A 9 30.64 83.85 4.99
C LYS A 9 29.97 84.31 3.68
N PRO A 10 28.77 83.81 3.34
CA PRO A 10 27.67 84.69 2.89
C PRO A 10 26.32 84.30 3.57
N ALA A 11 25.30 85.16 3.74
CA ALA A 11 24.50 85.91 2.75
C ALA A 11 23.74 84.96 1.77
N SER A 12 22.50 85.21 1.31
CA SER A 12 21.61 86.39 1.38
C SER A 12 20.13 85.93 1.35
N ARG A 13 19.17 86.80 1.71
CA ARG A 13 17.73 86.49 1.62
C ARG A 13 16.90 87.76 1.38
N LYS A 14 16.31 87.93 0.18
CA LYS A 14 15.10 88.72 -0.14
C LYS A 14 14.90 88.89 -1.66
N THR A 15 13.78 88.37 -2.16
CA THR A 15 12.85 88.83 -3.23
C THR A 15 11.98 87.63 -3.66
N GLY A 16 10.75 87.76 -4.17
CA GLY A 16 9.99 89.01 -4.35
C GLY A 16 9.14 89.13 -5.62
N GLU A 17 8.75 88.05 -6.32
CA GLU A 17 8.06 88.11 -7.63
C GLU A 17 7.11 86.88 -7.82
N VAL A 18 6.28 86.77 -8.87
CA VAL A 18 4.95 87.42 -9.10
C VAL A 18 4.22 86.69 -10.26
N GLU A 19 2.86 86.68 -10.29
CA GLU A 19 2.00 86.21 -11.43
C GLU A 19 2.13 84.71 -11.83
N ALA A 20 1.30 84.05 -12.66
CA ALA A 20 -0.08 84.27 -13.17
C ALA A 20 -0.73 82.91 -13.59
N GLN A 21 -1.94 83.00 -14.16
CA GLN A 21 -2.97 82.00 -14.47
C GLN A 21 -2.65 80.83 -15.45
N ASP A 22 -3.61 79.91 -15.50
CA ASP A 22 -4.04 79.04 -16.61
C ASP A 22 -3.13 77.93 -17.16
N THR A 23 -3.56 76.67 -16.91
CA THR A 23 -3.81 75.72 -18.00
C THR A 23 -4.80 74.63 -17.58
N VAL A 24 -5.86 74.43 -18.36
CA VAL A 24 -6.85 73.35 -18.21
C VAL A 24 -6.34 72.10 -18.93
N GLN A 25 -6.36 70.94 -18.28
CA GLN A 25 -6.42 69.63 -18.93
C GLN A 25 -7.38 68.69 -18.19
N GLU A 26 -8.09 67.86 -18.95
CA GLU A 26 -9.18 66.99 -18.52
C GLU A 26 -8.65 65.70 -17.85
N GLU A 27 -9.40 65.18 -16.86
CA GLU A 27 -9.61 63.73 -16.74
C GLU A 27 -10.83 63.39 -15.84
N GLN A 28 -11.78 62.65 -16.41
CA GLN A 28 -12.70 61.75 -15.69
C GLN A 28 -11.96 60.42 -15.43
N PRO A 29 -12.30 59.58 -14.41
CA PRO A 29 -13.67 59.30 -13.97
C PRO A 29 -13.89 59.08 -12.46
N ALA A 30 -15.16 58.91 -12.06
CA ALA A 30 -15.55 58.38 -10.75
C ALA A 30 -16.57 57.24 -10.93
N THR A 31 -16.09 56.00 -10.91
CA THR A 31 -16.91 54.78 -11.01
C THR A 31 -16.50 53.75 -9.96
N GLU A 32 -17.41 52.83 -9.67
CA GLU A 32 -17.21 51.58 -8.92
C GLU A 32 -17.08 51.67 -7.39
N GLN A 33 -18.22 51.52 -6.71
CA GLN A 33 -18.27 51.20 -5.28
C GLN A 33 -17.82 49.75 -5.04
N ALA A 34 -16.68 49.55 -4.39
CA ALA A 34 -16.19 48.22 -4.05
C ALA A 34 -17.04 47.55 -2.94
N THR A 35 -17.75 46.46 -3.28
CA THR A 35 -18.50 45.62 -2.34
C THR A 35 -17.57 44.68 -1.57
N PRO A 36 -17.78 44.42 -0.26
CA PRO A 36 -16.85 43.61 0.51
C PRO A 36 -16.98 42.11 0.23
N GLY A 37 -15.83 41.47 0.00
CA GLY A 37 -15.51 40.14 0.53
C GLY A 37 -16.30 38.93 0.02
N LYS A 38 -15.88 38.38 -1.13
CA LYS A 38 -15.98 36.93 -1.38
C LYS A 38 -14.63 36.27 -1.16
N ALA A 39 -14.31 36.01 0.10
CA ALA A 39 -13.15 35.19 0.47
C ALA A 39 -13.37 33.77 -0.07
N LYS A 40 -12.73 33.46 -1.21
CA LYS A 40 -12.74 32.14 -1.84
C LYS A 40 -11.99 31.17 -0.93
N ILE A 41 -12.71 30.43 -0.08
CA ILE A 41 -12.12 29.35 0.70
C ILE A 41 -11.70 28.25 -0.29
N GLU A 42 -10.44 28.29 -0.71
CA GLU A 42 -9.84 27.19 -1.44
C GLU A 42 -9.66 26.03 -0.47
N VAL A 43 -10.64 25.13 -0.46
CA VAL A 43 -10.59 23.87 0.29
C VAL A 43 -9.43 23.05 -0.29
N GLY A 44 -8.25 23.21 0.31
CA GLY A 44 -7.04 22.51 -0.10
C GLY A 44 -7.32 21.02 -0.20
N LYS A 45 -6.93 20.41 -1.34
CA LYS A 45 -7.15 18.98 -1.60
C LYS A 45 -6.58 18.16 -0.44
N LYS A 46 -7.46 17.68 0.46
CA LYS A 46 -7.08 16.70 1.49
C LYS A 46 -6.38 15.55 0.77
N LYS A 47 -5.07 15.36 1.02
CA LYS A 47 -4.38 14.13 0.63
C LYS A 47 -5.15 13.00 1.27
N ARG A 48 -5.84 12.19 0.45
CA ARG A 48 -6.42 10.93 0.93
C ARG A 48 -5.26 10.10 1.49
N PRO A 49 -5.44 9.42 2.64
CA PRO A 49 -4.41 8.49 3.11
C PRO A 49 -4.15 7.45 1.99
N ALA A 50 -2.88 7.06 1.82
CA ALA A 50 -2.48 6.13 0.77
C ALA A 50 -3.13 4.73 0.92
N LEU A 51 -3.63 4.43 2.11
CA LEU A 51 -4.42 3.26 2.46
C LEU A 51 -5.86 3.71 2.79
N SER A 52 -6.85 3.11 2.13
CA SER A 52 -8.26 3.29 2.54
C SER A 52 -8.57 2.45 3.77
N LEU A 53 -9.58 2.88 4.56
CA LEU A 53 -10.07 2.09 5.70
C LEU A 53 -10.54 0.71 5.25
N GLU A 54 -11.25 0.64 4.11
CA GLU A 54 -11.69 -0.59 3.48
C GLU A 54 -10.52 -1.53 3.17
N TYR A 55 -9.43 -1.04 2.56
CA TYR A 55 -8.25 -1.86 2.27
C TYR A 55 -7.63 -2.46 3.55
N LEU A 56 -7.52 -1.66 4.62
CA LEU A 56 -6.97 -2.10 5.90
C LEU A 56 -7.87 -3.15 6.57
N VAL A 57 -9.19 -2.92 6.59
CA VAL A 57 -10.16 -3.85 7.18
C VAL A 57 -10.22 -5.16 6.39
N THR A 58 -10.27 -5.12 5.06
CA THR A 58 -10.26 -6.33 4.23
C THR A 58 -8.97 -7.12 4.45
N GLY A 59 -7.81 -6.47 4.43
CA GLY A 59 -6.51 -7.13 4.69
C GLY A 59 -6.41 -7.73 6.10
N ALA A 60 -6.97 -7.07 7.12
CA ALA A 60 -7.01 -7.59 8.48
C ALA A 60 -7.94 -8.81 8.61
N VAL A 61 -9.09 -8.82 7.93
CA VAL A 61 -9.98 -9.99 7.87
C VAL A 61 -9.32 -11.15 7.13
N GLU A 62 -8.64 -10.88 6.01
CA GLU A 62 -7.88 -11.89 5.25
C GLU A 62 -6.75 -12.50 6.10
N ALA A 63 -6.02 -11.68 6.86
CA ALA A 63 -5.01 -12.14 7.82
C ALA A 63 -5.60 -13.01 8.94
N ALA A 64 -6.68 -12.55 9.56
CA ALA A 64 -7.35 -13.26 10.65
C ALA A 64 -7.93 -14.61 10.19
N LEU A 65 -8.55 -14.66 9.01
CA LEU A 65 -9.07 -15.90 8.41
C LEU A 65 -7.94 -16.89 8.10
N TYR A 66 -6.84 -16.44 7.50
CA TYR A 66 -5.69 -17.32 7.22
C TYR A 66 -5.11 -17.89 8.52
N ALA A 67 -4.84 -17.02 9.51
CA ALA A 67 -4.27 -17.43 10.78
C ALA A 67 -5.20 -18.40 11.53
N ALA A 68 -6.48 -18.06 11.66
CA ALA A 68 -7.47 -18.89 12.36
C ALA A 68 -7.63 -20.26 11.69
N LEU A 69 -7.76 -20.32 10.35
CA LEU A 69 -7.88 -21.60 9.64
C LEU A 69 -6.64 -22.47 9.84
N THR A 70 -5.44 -21.90 9.76
CA THR A 70 -4.19 -22.65 9.92
C THR A 70 -4.01 -23.17 11.35
N ILE A 71 -4.34 -22.35 12.36
CA ILE A 71 -4.19 -22.69 13.78
C ILE A 71 -5.27 -23.69 14.25
N LEU A 72 -6.55 -23.48 13.92
CA LEU A 72 -7.63 -24.41 14.30
C LEU A 72 -7.44 -25.78 13.64
N LEU A 73 -6.89 -25.80 12.42
CA LEU A 73 -6.62 -27.02 11.66
C LEU A 73 -5.15 -27.46 11.78
N ALA A 74 -4.43 -27.06 12.84
CA ALA A 74 -3.01 -27.37 13.01
C ALA A 74 -2.63 -28.86 12.80
N PRO A 75 -3.41 -29.86 13.26
CA PRO A 75 -3.10 -31.27 13.03
C PRO A 75 -3.01 -31.69 11.55
N ILE A 76 -3.73 -31.01 10.66
CA ILE A 76 -3.64 -31.23 9.20
C ILE A 76 -2.82 -30.15 8.49
N SER A 77 -2.66 -28.95 9.06
CA SER A 77 -1.93 -27.84 8.44
C SER A 77 -0.41 -27.98 8.49
N TYR A 78 0.11 -28.83 9.39
CA TYR A 78 1.54 -29.02 9.65
C TYR A 78 1.98 -30.50 9.72
N GLY A 79 1.17 -31.42 9.18
CA GLY A 79 1.52 -32.85 9.10
C GLY A 79 2.55 -33.15 8.00
N THR A 80 3.06 -34.39 7.97
CA THR A 80 3.92 -34.89 6.87
C THR A 80 3.21 -34.92 5.51
N ILE A 81 1.89 -35.13 5.54
CA ILE A 81 0.95 -34.85 4.45
C ILE A 81 0.10 -33.68 4.93
N GLN A 82 0.57 -32.45 4.69
CA GLN A 82 -0.11 -31.23 5.12
C GLN A 82 -1.17 -30.77 4.11
N PHE A 83 -2.34 -30.41 4.63
CA PHE A 83 -3.43 -29.72 3.92
C PHE A 83 -3.70 -28.39 4.61
N ARG A 84 -2.94 -27.36 4.24
CA ARG A 84 -3.11 -26.02 4.81
C ARG A 84 -4.31 -25.33 4.14
N VAL A 85 -5.51 -25.58 4.65
CA VAL A 85 -6.79 -25.07 4.09
C VAL A 85 -6.78 -23.53 3.89
N ALA A 86 -6.05 -22.79 4.73
CA ALA A 86 -5.85 -21.36 4.60
C ALA A 86 -5.21 -20.91 3.27
N GLU A 87 -4.45 -21.78 2.61
CA GLU A 87 -3.82 -21.48 1.31
C GLU A 87 -4.85 -21.33 0.19
N ALA A 88 -6.08 -21.81 0.35
CA ALA A 88 -7.21 -21.48 -0.53
C ALA A 88 -7.51 -19.97 -0.58
N LEU A 89 -7.07 -19.19 0.42
CA LEU A 89 -7.19 -17.74 0.43
C LEU A 89 -6.08 -17.07 -0.42
N THR A 90 -4.99 -17.76 -0.78
CA THR A 90 -3.89 -17.17 -1.56
C THR A 90 -4.21 -16.87 -3.01
N VAL A 91 -5.39 -17.26 -3.49
CA VAL A 91 -5.96 -16.81 -4.77
C VAL A 91 -6.79 -15.52 -4.67
N LEU A 92 -7.10 -15.01 -3.47
CA LEU A 92 -7.75 -13.70 -3.28
C LEU A 92 -7.00 -12.49 -3.89
N PRO A 93 -5.65 -12.46 -4.01
CA PRO A 93 -4.91 -11.45 -4.76
C PRO A 93 -5.36 -11.27 -6.22
N ILE A 94 -6.04 -12.26 -6.82
CA ILE A 94 -6.69 -12.10 -8.13
C ILE A 94 -7.71 -10.95 -8.11
N LEU A 95 -8.47 -10.86 -7.02
CA LEU A 95 -9.55 -9.89 -6.80
C LEU A 95 -8.99 -8.60 -6.17
N THR A 96 -8.51 -8.67 -4.93
CA THR A 96 -8.11 -7.51 -4.12
C THR A 96 -6.60 -7.45 -3.86
N PRO A 97 -5.96 -6.26 -3.93
CA PRO A 97 -4.57 -6.09 -3.52
C PRO A 97 -4.36 -6.07 -1.98
N SER A 98 -5.42 -6.07 -1.16
CA SER A 98 -5.31 -6.19 0.31
C SER A 98 -4.86 -7.58 0.76
N ALA A 99 -5.20 -8.61 -0.03
CA ALA A 99 -4.87 -9.99 0.26
C ALA A 99 -3.37 -10.21 0.42
N ILE A 100 -2.52 -9.51 -0.34
CA ILE A 100 -1.07 -9.73 -0.32
C ILE A 100 -0.47 -9.49 1.08
N PRO A 101 -0.58 -8.29 1.69
CA PRO A 101 -0.13 -8.10 3.06
C PRO A 101 -0.99 -8.87 4.08
N GLY A 102 -2.30 -9.02 3.84
CA GLY A 102 -3.18 -9.77 4.75
C GLY A 102 -2.74 -11.21 4.95
N LEU A 103 -2.62 -11.98 3.86
CA LEU A 103 -2.18 -13.37 3.87
C LEU A 103 -0.76 -13.52 4.43
N THR A 104 0.15 -12.60 4.10
CA THR A 104 1.53 -12.63 4.62
C THR A 104 1.56 -12.47 6.14
N ILE A 105 0.78 -11.52 6.69
CA ILE A 105 0.66 -11.32 8.13
C ILE A 105 -0.04 -12.51 8.80
N GLY A 106 -1.08 -13.05 8.16
CA GLY A 106 -1.78 -14.25 8.63
C GLY A 106 -0.86 -15.48 8.71
N CYS A 107 -0.01 -15.69 7.71
CA CYS A 107 0.98 -16.76 7.67
C CYS A 107 2.07 -16.60 8.74
N LEU A 108 2.59 -15.37 8.90
CA LEU A 108 3.54 -15.06 9.96
C LEU A 108 2.97 -15.38 11.35
N ILE A 109 1.74 -14.95 11.64
CA ILE A 109 1.05 -15.24 12.91
C ILE A 109 0.84 -16.75 13.07
N ALA A 110 0.35 -17.42 12.02
CA ALA A 110 0.11 -18.87 12.05
C ALA A 110 1.38 -19.65 12.41
N ASN A 111 2.50 -19.39 11.72
CA ASN A 111 3.73 -20.15 11.91
C ASN A 111 4.43 -19.82 13.24
N ILE A 112 4.29 -18.59 13.76
CA ILE A 112 4.73 -18.24 15.12
C ILE A 112 3.96 -19.06 16.15
N VAL A 113 2.64 -19.21 16.01
CA VAL A 113 1.79 -19.98 16.94
C VAL A 113 1.95 -21.49 16.75
N GLY A 114 2.13 -21.96 15.51
CA GLY A 114 2.28 -23.38 15.18
C GLY A 114 3.59 -24.00 15.69
N GLY A 115 4.65 -23.20 15.81
CA GLY A 115 5.88 -23.63 16.50
C GLY A 115 6.79 -24.58 15.74
N PHE A 116 6.61 -24.75 14.41
CA PHE A 116 7.39 -25.68 13.56
C PHE A 116 8.83 -25.23 13.26
N GLY A 117 9.40 -24.37 14.10
CA GLY A 117 10.76 -23.85 14.02
C GLY A 117 10.88 -22.52 13.26
N TRP A 118 11.96 -21.80 13.52
CA TRP A 118 12.22 -20.49 12.94
C TRP A 118 12.28 -20.49 11.39
N MET A 119 12.66 -21.62 10.80
CA MET A 119 12.68 -21.79 9.34
C MET A 119 11.28 -21.70 8.73
N ASP A 120 10.26 -22.32 9.33
CA ASP A 120 8.88 -22.24 8.83
C ASP A 120 8.29 -20.83 9.02
N ILE A 121 8.64 -20.15 10.12
CA ILE A 121 8.26 -18.74 10.35
C ILE A 121 8.80 -17.85 9.25
N VAL A 122 10.10 -17.94 8.92
CA VAL A 122 10.73 -17.06 7.91
C VAL A 122 10.40 -17.50 6.50
N PHE A 123 10.73 -18.73 6.12
CA PHE A 123 10.60 -19.21 4.74
C PHE A 123 9.16 -19.51 4.35
N GLY A 124 8.30 -19.95 5.27
CA GLY A 124 6.86 -20.11 5.03
C GLY A 124 6.17 -18.78 4.75
N THR A 125 6.44 -17.75 5.57
CA THR A 125 5.93 -16.39 5.34
C THR A 125 6.42 -15.81 4.01
N LEU A 126 7.71 -16.00 3.67
CA LEU A 126 8.26 -15.57 2.39
C LEU A 126 7.65 -16.33 1.21
N ALA A 127 7.41 -17.63 1.34
CA ALA A 127 6.73 -18.44 0.32
C ALA A 127 5.32 -17.91 0.04
N THR A 128 4.51 -17.69 1.09
CA THR A 128 3.16 -17.12 0.96
C THR A 128 3.18 -15.71 0.34
N LEU A 129 4.14 -14.86 0.71
CA LEU A 129 4.30 -13.53 0.10
C LEU A 129 4.63 -13.62 -1.40
N ILE A 130 5.60 -14.45 -1.78
CA ILE A 130 5.98 -14.68 -3.19
C ILE A 130 4.79 -15.27 -3.97
N ALA A 131 4.11 -16.26 -3.41
CA ALA A 131 2.91 -16.86 -3.98
C ALA A 131 1.80 -15.81 -4.22
N ALA A 132 1.51 -14.95 -3.24
CA ALA A 132 0.49 -13.91 -3.36
C ALA A 132 0.86 -12.85 -4.41
N LEU A 133 2.14 -12.47 -4.50
CA LEU A 133 2.66 -11.55 -5.53
C LEU A 133 2.56 -12.16 -6.94
N LEU A 134 3.01 -13.40 -7.13
CA LEU A 134 2.92 -14.10 -8.42
C LEU A 134 1.46 -14.32 -8.85
N THR A 135 0.59 -14.70 -7.92
CA THR A 135 -0.85 -14.79 -8.12
C THR A 135 -1.44 -13.45 -8.58
N ARG A 136 -1.03 -12.34 -7.95
CA ARG A 136 -1.48 -10.99 -8.33
C ARG A 136 -1.05 -10.62 -9.75
N VAL A 137 0.19 -10.93 -10.13
CA VAL A 137 0.71 -10.68 -11.48
C VAL A 137 -0.05 -11.50 -12.52
N LEU A 138 -0.26 -12.80 -12.26
CA LEU A 138 -0.95 -13.73 -13.15
C LEU A 138 -2.49 -13.66 -13.09
N ARG A 139 -3.08 -12.70 -12.37
CA ARG A 139 -4.54 -12.60 -12.13
C ARG A 139 -5.44 -12.63 -13.38
N LYS A 140 -4.89 -12.33 -14.57
CA LYS A 140 -5.60 -12.47 -15.86
C LYS A 140 -5.91 -13.94 -16.21
N PHE A 141 -5.07 -14.86 -15.75
CA PHE A 141 -5.16 -16.30 -16.02
C PHE A 141 -5.35 -17.06 -14.70
N SER A 142 -6.59 -17.09 -14.19
CA SER A 142 -6.87 -17.59 -12.82
C SER A 142 -6.38 -19.02 -12.54
N TRP A 143 -6.32 -19.89 -13.57
CA TRP A 143 -5.77 -21.24 -13.44
C TRP A 143 -4.26 -21.26 -13.14
N PHE A 144 -3.48 -20.43 -13.84
CA PHE A 144 -2.03 -20.29 -13.61
C PHE A 144 -1.74 -19.49 -12.34
N ALA A 145 -2.57 -18.50 -11.99
CA ALA A 145 -2.47 -17.81 -10.71
C ALA A 145 -2.63 -18.78 -9.53
N THR A 146 -3.58 -19.72 -9.61
CA THR A 146 -3.81 -20.79 -8.61
C THR A 146 -2.64 -21.78 -8.51
N LEU A 147 -1.80 -21.90 -9.56
CA LEU A 147 -0.63 -22.76 -9.55
C LEU A 147 0.57 -22.15 -8.80
N MET A 148 0.61 -20.83 -8.62
CA MET A 148 1.76 -20.16 -8.00
C MET A 148 1.95 -20.50 -6.52
N PRO A 149 0.91 -20.55 -5.67
CA PRO A 149 1.01 -21.06 -4.29
C PRO A 149 1.51 -22.50 -4.26
N VAL A 150 0.94 -23.37 -5.09
CA VAL A 150 1.30 -24.80 -5.19
C VAL A 150 2.80 -25.00 -5.44
N ILE A 151 3.36 -24.30 -6.44
CA ILE A 151 4.79 -24.40 -6.76
C ILE A 151 5.64 -23.78 -5.66
N THR A 152 5.26 -22.59 -5.16
CA THR A 152 6.09 -21.84 -4.20
C THR A 152 6.13 -22.54 -2.84
N ASN A 153 4.98 -22.93 -2.30
CA ASN A 153 4.90 -23.68 -1.04
C ASN A 153 5.48 -25.09 -1.18
N GLY A 154 5.19 -25.79 -2.29
CA GLY A 154 5.75 -27.12 -2.58
C GLY A 154 7.28 -27.14 -2.54
N LEU A 155 7.94 -26.14 -3.15
CA LEU A 155 9.40 -26.04 -3.15
C LEU A 155 9.95 -25.49 -1.82
N VAL A 156 9.40 -24.40 -1.29
CA VAL A 156 9.97 -23.71 -0.13
C VAL A 156 9.57 -24.39 1.18
N VAL A 157 8.27 -24.59 1.43
CA VAL A 157 7.78 -25.27 2.65
C VAL A 157 8.14 -26.76 2.62
N GLY A 158 8.09 -27.41 1.44
CA GLY A 158 8.63 -28.76 1.27
C GLY A 158 10.13 -28.86 1.57
N GLY A 159 10.92 -27.83 1.22
CA GLY A 159 12.34 -27.70 1.58
C GLY A 159 12.57 -27.54 3.09
N VAL A 160 11.80 -26.66 3.74
CA VAL A 160 11.83 -26.49 5.20
C VAL A 160 11.46 -27.81 5.91
N LEU A 161 10.38 -28.47 5.49
CA LEU A 161 9.90 -29.70 6.10
C LEU A 161 10.90 -30.85 5.89
N SER A 162 11.52 -30.94 4.71
CA SER A 162 12.60 -31.90 4.40
C SER A 162 13.82 -31.68 5.30
N ALA A 163 14.24 -30.42 5.50
CA ALA A 163 15.37 -30.08 6.38
C ALA A 163 15.07 -30.36 7.86
N THR A 164 13.88 -29.97 8.34
CA THR A 164 13.45 -30.14 9.75
C THR A 164 13.26 -31.62 10.11
N LEU A 165 12.61 -32.41 9.25
CA LEU A 165 12.33 -33.83 9.50
C LEU A 165 13.41 -34.79 8.98
N LYS A 166 14.46 -34.27 8.32
CA LYS A 166 15.52 -35.06 7.64
C LYS A 166 14.98 -36.07 6.63
N LEU A 167 13.90 -35.68 5.94
CA LEU A 167 13.25 -36.48 4.89
C LEU A 167 13.81 -36.13 3.50
N PRO A 168 13.76 -37.04 2.52
CA PRO A 168 14.19 -36.75 1.15
C PRO A 168 13.35 -35.63 0.53
N PHE A 169 14.02 -34.64 -0.07
CA PHE A 169 13.39 -33.42 -0.58
C PHE A 169 12.25 -33.68 -1.58
N TRP A 170 12.51 -34.43 -2.66
CA TRP A 170 11.53 -34.59 -3.75
C TRP A 170 10.20 -35.22 -3.31
N PRO A 171 10.16 -36.32 -2.52
CA PRO A 171 8.92 -36.82 -1.95
C PRO A 171 8.20 -35.81 -1.04
N THR A 172 8.93 -35.10 -0.17
CA THR A 172 8.33 -34.11 0.75
C THR A 172 7.77 -32.89 0.01
N ALA A 173 8.50 -32.37 -0.98
CA ALA A 173 8.03 -31.29 -1.85
C ALA A 173 6.79 -31.72 -2.65
N ALA A 174 6.75 -32.99 -3.11
CA ALA A 174 5.60 -33.54 -3.81
C ALA A 174 4.37 -33.71 -2.90
N THR A 175 4.50 -34.20 -1.66
CA THR A 175 3.36 -34.32 -0.73
C THR A 175 2.79 -32.95 -0.36
N VAL A 176 3.64 -31.97 -0.09
CA VAL A 176 3.21 -30.57 0.13
C VAL A 176 2.52 -30.03 -1.12
N ALA A 177 3.14 -30.09 -2.30
CA ALA A 177 2.54 -29.59 -3.54
C ALA A 177 1.20 -30.26 -3.87
N LEU A 178 1.01 -31.55 -3.59
CA LEU A 178 -0.27 -32.24 -3.79
C LEU A 178 -1.35 -31.77 -2.81
N GLY A 179 -1.01 -31.55 -1.54
CA GLY A 179 -1.93 -31.00 -0.54
C GLY A 179 -2.35 -29.56 -0.88
N GLU A 180 -1.37 -28.73 -1.24
CA GLU A 180 -1.58 -27.36 -1.71
C GLU A 180 -2.44 -27.32 -2.98
N ALA A 181 -2.19 -28.20 -3.95
CA ALA A 181 -2.98 -28.30 -5.18
C ALA A 181 -4.43 -28.67 -4.88
N ALA A 182 -4.66 -29.68 -4.03
CA ALA A 182 -6.01 -30.09 -3.64
C ALA A 182 -6.77 -28.90 -3.02
N VAL A 183 -6.17 -28.21 -2.04
CA VAL A 183 -6.78 -27.05 -1.38
C VAL A 183 -7.02 -25.88 -2.37
N CYS A 184 -6.01 -25.47 -3.12
CA CYS A 184 -6.10 -24.30 -4.00
C CYS A 184 -7.08 -24.49 -5.15
N TYR A 185 -7.10 -25.67 -5.79
CA TYR A 185 -8.01 -25.95 -6.90
C TYR A 185 -9.43 -26.30 -6.44
N MET A 186 -9.60 -27.06 -5.34
CA MET A 186 -10.94 -27.48 -4.89
C MET A 186 -11.66 -26.41 -4.05
N LEU A 187 -10.95 -25.54 -3.33
CA LEU A 187 -11.56 -24.50 -2.48
C LEU A 187 -11.30 -23.08 -3.00
N GLY A 188 -10.06 -22.79 -3.42
CA GLY A 188 -9.67 -21.45 -3.87
C GLY A 188 -10.38 -20.99 -5.16
N LEU A 189 -10.40 -21.81 -6.20
CA LEU A 189 -11.08 -21.44 -7.45
C LEU A 189 -12.60 -21.22 -7.28
N PRO A 190 -13.36 -22.09 -6.57
CA PRO A 190 -14.75 -21.81 -6.23
C PRO A 190 -14.93 -20.53 -5.41
N LEU A 191 -14.10 -20.28 -4.40
CA LEU A 191 -14.13 -19.05 -3.60
C LEU A 191 -14.00 -17.79 -4.46
N VAL A 192 -13.02 -17.75 -5.37
CA VAL A 192 -12.82 -16.63 -6.30
C VAL A 192 -14.01 -16.48 -7.26
N LYS A 193 -14.59 -17.59 -7.74
CA LYS A 193 -15.77 -17.55 -8.62
C LYS A 193 -17.00 -16.99 -7.90
N LEU A 194 -17.26 -17.40 -6.66
CA LEU A 194 -18.36 -16.93 -5.83
C LEU A 194 -18.22 -15.43 -5.52
N LEU A 195 -17.06 -14.99 -5.04
CA LEU A 195 -16.79 -13.59 -4.73
C LEU A 195 -16.89 -12.69 -5.98
N LYS A 196 -16.32 -13.12 -7.11
CA LYS A 196 -16.36 -12.37 -8.38
C LYS A 196 -17.78 -12.16 -8.92
N ASN A 197 -18.67 -13.12 -8.71
CA ASN A 197 -20.07 -13.00 -9.10
C ASN A 197 -20.82 -11.98 -8.22
N ASN A 198 -20.61 -12.02 -6.90
CA ASN A 198 -21.24 -11.08 -5.96
C ASN A 198 -20.74 -9.63 -6.16
N VAL A 199 -19.44 -9.43 -6.40
CA VAL A 199 -18.87 -8.09 -6.66
C VAL A 199 -19.39 -7.47 -7.97
N LYS A 200 -19.70 -8.29 -8.98
CA LYS A 200 -20.29 -7.82 -10.26
C LYS A 200 -21.80 -7.53 -10.20
N SER A 201 -22.46 -7.84 -9.09
CA SER A 201 -23.91 -7.70 -8.93
C SER A 201 -24.32 -6.38 -8.23
N LYS A 202 -23.38 -5.44 -8.11
CA LYS A 202 -23.57 -4.04 -7.70
C LYS A 202 -23.12 -3.12 -8.83
#